data_AF-A0A969F5K5-F1
#
_entry.id   AF-A0A969F5K5-F1
#
_cell.length_a   1.000
_cell.length_b   1.000
_cell.length_c   1.000
_cell.angle_alpha   90.00
_cell.angle_beta   90.00
_cell.angle_gamma   90.00
#
_symmetry.space_group_name_H-M   'P 1'
#
loop_
_entity.id
_entity.type
_entity.pdbx_description
1 polymer ?
#
loop_
_entity_poly.entity_id
_entity_poly.type
_entity_poly.pdbx_seq_one_letter_code
_entity_poly.pdbx_strand_id
1 'polypeptide(L)'
;MSSSHMPIYRNSSLPIQDRVDDLICQMSVEEKVSQMVHNAPAIERLGVPAYNWWNESLHGVGRAGTATVFPQAIGLAATWNPELMGELATAVSDEARAKHHHALCLDIRDIYTGLTFWSPNVNIFRDPRWGRGQETYGEDPYLTAALAVPYIKALQGDDPHYFKLVATAKHFAVHSGPESSRHSFDARVSERDLWETYLPQFEVCVKEAGVYSVMGAYNRTNGEACCASHTLLQKILREEWGFEGYVVSDCWAIYDIYAHHKIVDTAEEAAALAVENGCDLNCGLTYPALLGAIAQGLIAESTIDLALKRLFTARFRLGMFDPPEQVPYAQIPYEIINSPEHRALALQAARESMVLLKNEGNLLTVAQNGQLDCRHWP
;
A
#
# COMPACT_ATOMS: atom_id res chain seq x y z
N MET A 1 -46.78 5.54 -6.82
CA MET A 1 -45.39 5.92 -6.53
C MET A 1 -44.82 4.79 -5.69
N SER A 2 -44.15 3.84 -6.35
CA SER A 2 -43.59 2.65 -5.68
C SER A 2 -42.49 3.13 -4.75
N SER A 3 -42.54 2.77 -3.46
CA SER A 3 -41.42 2.99 -2.56
C SER A 3 -40.24 2.18 -3.11
N SER A 4 -39.30 2.83 -3.78
CA SER A 4 -38.05 2.19 -4.18
C SER A 4 -37.38 1.69 -2.91
N HIS A 5 -37.35 0.37 -2.73
CA HIS A 5 -36.63 -0.27 -1.64
C HIS A 5 -35.17 0.19 -1.73
N MET A 6 -34.63 0.71 -0.62
CA MET A 6 -33.23 1.12 -0.56
C MET A 6 -32.35 -0.12 -0.88
N PRO A 7 -31.40 -0.03 -1.83
CA PRO A 7 -30.50 -1.14 -2.13
C PRO A 7 -29.75 -1.62 -0.88
N ILE A 8 -29.47 -2.92 -0.77
CA ILE A 8 -28.80 -3.53 0.38
C ILE A 8 -27.45 -2.84 0.61
N TYR A 9 -26.68 -2.58 -0.45
CA TYR A 9 -25.36 -1.96 -0.36
C TYR A 9 -25.36 -0.57 0.29
N ARG A 10 -26.49 0.14 0.29
CA ARG A 10 -26.65 1.46 0.91
C ARG A 10 -27.09 1.42 2.38
N ASN A 11 -27.46 0.24 2.89
CA ASN A 11 -27.88 0.11 4.28
C ASN A 11 -26.68 -0.20 5.19
N SER A 12 -26.18 0.81 5.92
CA SER A 12 -25.02 0.67 6.80
C SER A 12 -25.25 -0.24 8.02
N SER A 13 -26.48 -0.65 8.30
CA SER A 13 -26.78 -1.61 9.38
C SER A 13 -26.56 -3.07 8.99
N LEU A 14 -26.29 -3.37 7.72
CA LEU A 14 -26.10 -4.73 7.20
C LEU A 14 -24.62 -5.13 7.15
N PRO A 15 -24.30 -6.43 7.21
CA PRO A 15 -22.92 -6.90 7.06
C PRO A 15 -22.27 -6.37 5.78
N ILE A 16 -20.99 -5.96 5.88
CA ILE A 16 -20.24 -5.42 4.73
C ILE A 16 -20.24 -6.40 3.56
N GLN A 17 -20.13 -7.71 3.83
CA GLN A 17 -20.09 -8.71 2.76
C GLN A 17 -21.39 -8.74 1.94
N ASP A 18 -22.55 -8.69 2.60
CA ASP A 18 -23.85 -8.65 1.92
C ASP A 18 -23.99 -7.39 1.07
N ARG A 19 -23.48 -6.27 1.57
CA ARG A 19 -23.48 -4.98 0.86
C ARG A 19 -22.55 -5.00 -0.36
N VAL A 20 -21.37 -5.57 -0.23
CA VAL A 20 -20.40 -5.74 -1.32
C VAL A 20 -20.98 -6.64 -2.40
N ASP A 21 -21.56 -7.77 -2.02
CA ASP A 21 -22.16 -8.72 -2.96
C ASP A 21 -23.36 -8.12 -3.71
N ASP A 22 -24.23 -7.37 -3.02
CA ASP A 22 -25.32 -6.64 -3.66
C ASP A 22 -24.84 -5.58 -4.65
N LEU A 23 -23.79 -4.81 -4.30
CA LEU A 23 -23.24 -3.80 -5.19
C LEU A 23 -22.64 -4.41 -6.45
N ILE A 24 -21.83 -5.46 -6.32
CA ILE A 24 -21.16 -6.12 -7.45
C ILE A 24 -22.19 -6.78 -8.39
N CYS A 25 -23.23 -7.41 -7.83
CA CYS A 25 -24.32 -8.01 -8.62
C CYS A 25 -25.10 -6.98 -9.47
N GLN A 26 -25.06 -5.69 -9.11
CA GLN A 26 -25.74 -4.62 -9.84
C GLN A 26 -24.88 -3.97 -10.92
N MET A 27 -23.58 -4.27 -10.98
CA MET A 27 -22.65 -3.73 -11.97
C MET A 27 -22.71 -4.52 -13.29
N SER A 28 -22.59 -3.83 -14.42
CA SER A 28 -22.26 -4.46 -15.70
C SER A 28 -20.81 -4.94 -15.72
N VAL A 29 -20.44 -5.78 -16.69
CA VAL A 29 -19.06 -6.26 -16.85
C VAL A 29 -18.09 -5.09 -17.09
N GLU A 30 -18.50 -4.08 -17.85
CA GLU A 30 -17.72 -2.86 -18.09
C GLU A 30 -17.54 -2.04 -16.81
N GLU A 31 -18.61 -1.88 -16.03
CA GLU A 31 -18.54 -1.21 -14.72
C GLU A 31 -17.59 -1.98 -13.79
N LYS A 32 -17.69 -3.31 -13.73
CA LYS A 32 -16.79 -4.20 -12.97
C LYS A 32 -15.32 -3.99 -13.34
N VAL A 33 -14.97 -4.13 -14.63
CA VAL A 33 -13.59 -3.95 -15.11
C VAL A 33 -13.08 -2.53 -14.84
N SER A 34 -13.93 -1.51 -14.97
CA SER A 34 -13.54 -0.12 -14.71
C SER A 34 -13.10 0.14 -13.27
N GLN A 35 -13.56 -0.67 -12.31
CA GLN A 35 -13.21 -0.51 -10.90
C GLN A 35 -11.92 -1.22 -10.49
N MET A 36 -11.28 -1.97 -11.40
CA MET A 36 -10.04 -2.71 -11.14
C MET A 36 -8.77 -1.96 -11.59
N VAL A 37 -8.86 -0.66 -11.85
CA VAL A 37 -7.72 0.22 -12.13
C VAL A 37 -7.54 1.26 -11.02
N HIS A 38 -6.30 1.72 -10.83
CA HIS A 38 -5.98 2.70 -9.79
C HIS A 38 -6.77 4.02 -9.92
N ASN A 39 -7.22 4.41 -11.11
CA ASN A 39 -8.05 5.57 -11.39
C ASN A 39 -9.51 5.15 -11.67
N ALA A 40 -10.15 4.52 -10.69
CA ALA A 40 -11.49 3.97 -10.84
C ALA A 40 -12.52 5.11 -11.06
N PRO A 41 -13.30 5.10 -12.16
CA PRO A 41 -14.29 6.14 -12.43
C PRO A 41 -15.50 6.00 -11.50
N ALA A 42 -16.33 7.04 -11.47
CA ALA A 42 -17.63 6.96 -10.81
C ALA A 42 -18.58 6.04 -11.58
N ILE A 43 -19.48 5.37 -10.86
CA ILE A 43 -20.64 4.69 -11.44
C ILE A 43 -21.88 5.44 -10.96
N GLU A 44 -22.27 6.47 -11.72
CA GLU A 44 -23.33 7.42 -11.32
C GLU A 44 -24.66 6.73 -11.04
N ARG A 45 -25.04 5.74 -11.87
CA ARG A 45 -26.29 4.99 -11.70
C ARG A 45 -26.37 4.24 -10.37
N LEU A 46 -25.22 3.80 -9.84
CA LEU A 46 -25.11 3.11 -8.56
C LEU A 46 -24.71 4.07 -7.43
N GLY A 47 -24.38 5.33 -7.73
CA GLY A 47 -23.86 6.28 -6.75
C GLY A 47 -22.51 5.87 -6.17
N VAL A 48 -21.70 5.11 -6.92
CA VAL A 48 -20.31 4.81 -6.54
C VAL A 48 -19.46 6.01 -6.95
N PRO A 49 -18.80 6.72 -6.02
CA PRO A 49 -17.94 7.84 -6.38
C PRO A 49 -16.67 7.35 -7.08
N ALA A 50 -16.09 8.21 -7.91
CA ALA A 50 -14.74 8.00 -8.44
C ALA A 50 -13.75 7.82 -7.28
N TYR A 51 -12.72 7.01 -7.48
CA TYR A 51 -11.73 6.75 -6.45
C TYR A 51 -10.36 6.53 -7.07
N ASN A 52 -9.39 7.29 -6.58
CA ASN A 52 -7.99 7.03 -6.89
C ASN A 52 -7.33 6.23 -5.75
N TRP A 53 -6.85 5.04 -6.10
CA TRP A 53 -6.19 4.11 -5.20
C TRP A 53 -4.73 4.50 -4.88
N TRP A 54 -4.16 5.43 -5.64
CA TRP A 54 -2.74 5.75 -5.56
C TRP A 54 -2.50 6.89 -4.56
N ASN A 55 -2.07 6.51 -3.36
CA ASN A 55 -1.51 7.41 -2.37
C ASN A 55 -0.17 6.88 -1.86
N GLU A 56 0.68 7.76 -1.37
CA GLU A 56 2.02 7.42 -0.87
C GLU A 56 2.20 8.03 0.52
N SER A 57 2.80 7.28 1.45
CA SER A 57 3.04 7.78 2.80
C SER A 57 4.41 7.42 3.37
N LEU A 58 5.38 7.05 2.52
CA LEU A 58 6.64 6.45 2.93
C LEU A 58 7.32 7.10 4.16
N HIS A 59 7.28 8.44 4.27
CA HIS A 59 7.79 9.19 5.41
C HIS A 59 6.98 10.47 5.68
N GLY A 60 5.65 10.38 5.53
CA GLY A 60 4.74 11.54 5.49
C GLY A 60 3.77 11.43 4.31
N VAL A 61 2.60 12.09 4.39
CA VAL A 61 1.63 12.06 3.28
C VAL A 61 2.24 12.71 2.04
N GLY A 62 2.46 11.91 1.00
CA GLY A 62 3.14 12.33 -0.23
C GLY A 62 2.22 13.05 -1.20
N ARG A 63 2.72 14.12 -1.83
CA ARG A 63 2.14 14.77 -3.02
C ARG A 63 0.70 15.28 -2.86
N ALA A 64 0.23 15.48 -1.62
CA ALA A 64 -1.11 15.98 -1.29
C ALA A 64 -1.04 17.33 -0.55
N GLY A 65 -0.22 18.27 -1.02
CA GLY A 65 -0.01 19.58 -0.39
C GLY A 65 0.88 19.54 0.87
N THR A 66 0.73 20.51 1.77
CA THR A 66 1.51 20.63 3.01
C THR A 66 1.32 19.43 3.91
N ALA A 67 2.38 18.74 4.31
CA ALA A 67 2.31 17.61 5.25
C ALA A 67 3.52 17.65 6.19
N THR A 68 3.44 16.94 7.31
CA THR A 68 4.64 16.64 8.10
C THR A 68 5.54 15.71 7.30
N VAL A 69 6.84 16.04 7.22
CA VAL A 69 7.84 15.24 6.54
C VAL A 69 8.82 14.69 7.58
N PHE A 70 8.79 13.38 7.76
CA PHE A 70 9.69 12.65 8.64
C PHE A 70 11.02 12.36 7.93
N PRO A 71 12.09 11.95 8.66
CA PRO A 71 13.28 11.38 8.03
C PRO A 71 12.92 10.27 7.05
N GLN A 72 13.73 10.09 6.01
CA GLN A 72 13.50 9.01 5.06
C GLN A 72 13.54 7.64 5.78
N ALA A 73 12.88 6.61 5.23
CA ALA A 73 12.78 5.28 5.80
C ALA A 73 14.11 4.71 6.32
N ILE A 74 15.22 4.87 5.57
CA ILE A 74 16.54 4.42 6.02
C ILE A 74 17.05 5.16 7.27
N GLY A 75 16.70 6.43 7.44
CA GLY A 75 16.96 7.20 8.65
C GLY A 75 16.05 6.76 9.80
N LEU A 76 14.78 6.50 9.54
CA LEU A 76 13.86 5.94 10.53
C LEU A 76 14.33 4.56 11.02
N ALA A 77 14.92 3.75 10.14
CA ALA A 77 15.53 2.47 10.53
C ALA A 77 16.67 2.62 11.53
N ALA A 78 17.48 3.67 11.37
CA ALA A 78 18.59 3.97 12.27
C ALA A 78 18.15 4.37 13.70
N THR A 79 16.85 4.60 13.94
CA THR A 79 16.31 4.83 15.29
C THR A 79 16.22 3.55 16.11
N TRP A 80 16.11 2.38 15.46
CA TRP A 80 15.82 1.09 16.12
C TRP A 80 14.61 1.14 17.06
N ASN A 81 13.63 2.01 16.77
CA ASN A 81 12.54 2.36 17.67
C ASN A 81 11.15 2.01 17.06
N PRO A 82 10.63 0.79 17.29
CA PRO A 82 9.30 0.38 16.83
C PRO A 82 8.15 1.26 17.38
N GLU A 83 8.28 1.77 18.60
CA GLU A 83 7.24 2.62 19.20
C GLU A 83 7.11 3.94 18.43
N LEU A 84 8.25 4.59 18.15
CA LEU A 84 8.31 5.80 17.32
C LEU A 84 7.70 5.59 15.92
N MET A 85 7.89 4.40 15.33
CA MET A 85 7.26 4.04 14.05
C MET A 85 5.73 4.01 14.12
N GLY A 86 5.16 3.59 15.25
CA GLY A 86 3.72 3.62 15.49
C GLY A 86 3.20 5.06 15.70
N GLU A 87 3.93 5.88 16.45
CA GLU A 87 3.58 7.29 16.67
C GLU A 87 3.58 8.08 15.36
N LEU A 88 4.64 7.96 14.55
CA LEU A 88 4.73 8.67 13.27
C LEU A 88 3.67 8.18 12.29
N ALA A 89 3.36 6.88 12.26
CA ALA A 89 2.31 6.34 11.40
C ALA A 89 0.92 6.82 11.82
N THR A 90 0.69 7.02 13.13
CA THR A 90 -0.55 7.62 13.64
C THR A 90 -0.70 9.06 13.15
N ALA A 91 0.37 9.86 13.26
CA ALA A 91 0.40 11.22 12.73
C ALA A 91 0.14 11.25 11.22
N VAL A 92 0.81 10.38 10.46
CA VAL A 92 0.60 10.23 9.01
C VAL A 92 -0.85 9.88 8.68
N SER A 93 -1.45 8.93 9.41
CA SER A 93 -2.82 8.50 9.14
C SER A 93 -3.87 9.52 9.54
N ASP A 94 -3.62 10.35 10.56
CA ASP A 94 -4.45 11.49 10.90
C ASP A 94 -4.41 12.55 9.80
N GLU A 95 -3.21 12.94 9.34
CA GLU A 95 -3.06 13.90 8.26
C GLU A 95 -3.71 13.41 6.97
N ALA A 96 -3.59 12.13 6.65
CA ALA A 96 -4.20 11.53 5.47
C ALA A 96 -5.74 11.61 5.50
N ARG A 97 -6.36 11.32 6.65
CA ARG A 97 -7.82 11.44 6.81
C ARG A 97 -8.27 12.90 6.70
N ALA A 98 -7.60 13.81 7.38
CA ALA A 98 -7.89 15.25 7.30
C ALA A 98 -7.80 15.76 5.85
N LYS A 99 -6.76 15.36 5.11
CA LYS A 99 -6.58 15.71 3.70
C LYS A 99 -7.65 15.12 2.79
N HIS A 100 -7.97 13.84 2.98
CA HIS A 100 -9.00 13.17 2.21
C HIS A 100 -10.36 13.86 2.37
N HIS A 101 -10.78 14.14 3.61
CA HIS A 101 -12.08 14.79 3.85
C HIS A 101 -12.09 16.23 3.34
N HIS A 102 -10.98 16.97 3.46
CA HIS A 102 -10.88 18.29 2.85
C HIS A 102 -11.00 18.24 1.32
N ALA A 103 -10.35 17.28 0.65
CA ALA A 103 -10.47 17.08 -0.78
C ALA A 103 -11.92 16.77 -1.18
N LEU A 104 -12.61 15.91 -0.42
CA LEU A 104 -14.03 15.61 -0.65
C LEU A 104 -14.94 16.84 -0.50
N CYS A 105 -14.67 17.73 0.47
CA CYS A 105 -15.41 18.99 0.61
C CYS A 105 -15.26 19.92 -0.61
N LEU A 106 -14.16 19.77 -1.37
CA LEU A 106 -13.88 20.50 -2.59
C LEU A 106 -14.26 19.72 -3.86
N ASP A 107 -14.92 18.57 -3.71
CA ASP A 107 -15.29 17.63 -4.78
C ASP A 107 -14.09 17.03 -5.54
N ILE A 108 -12.91 17.00 -4.92
CA ILE A 108 -11.67 16.48 -5.51
C ILE A 108 -11.50 14.99 -5.17
N ARG A 109 -11.27 14.16 -6.19
CA ARG A 109 -11.07 12.68 -6.09
C ARG A 109 -9.89 12.20 -6.94
N ASP A 110 -8.89 13.06 -7.11
CA ASP A 110 -7.72 12.81 -7.93
C ASP A 110 -6.70 11.88 -7.24
N ILE A 111 -5.60 11.60 -7.94
CA ILE A 111 -4.43 10.94 -7.36
C ILE A 111 -3.97 11.66 -6.09
N TYR A 112 -3.49 10.92 -5.10
CA TYR A 112 -3.04 11.42 -3.78
C TYR A 112 -4.12 12.00 -2.85
N THR A 113 -5.42 11.83 -3.16
CA THR A 113 -6.52 12.26 -2.28
C THR A 113 -7.38 11.11 -1.75
N GLY A 114 -6.93 9.86 -1.93
CA GLY A 114 -7.61 8.65 -1.46
C GLY A 114 -7.20 8.25 -0.05
N LEU A 115 -7.50 7.00 0.32
CA LEU A 115 -7.26 6.42 1.65
C LEU A 115 -6.51 5.09 1.62
N THR A 116 -5.98 4.73 0.45
CA THR A 116 -5.19 3.52 0.21
C THR A 116 -3.77 3.96 -0.07
N PHE A 117 -2.84 3.55 0.78
CA PHE A 117 -1.47 4.05 0.80
C PHE A 117 -0.51 2.94 0.43
N TRP A 118 0.27 3.17 -0.62
CA TRP A 118 1.27 2.23 -1.12
C TRP A 118 2.55 2.31 -0.28
N SER A 119 2.43 2.02 1.01
CA SER A 119 3.50 2.07 2.00
C SER A 119 3.18 1.10 3.14
N PRO A 120 4.19 0.53 3.82
CA PRO A 120 5.63 0.80 3.68
C PRO A 120 6.34 0.01 2.58
N ASN A 121 7.55 0.46 2.19
CA ASN A 121 8.48 -0.36 1.42
C ASN A 121 9.32 -1.22 2.38
N VAL A 122 9.08 -2.53 2.33
CA VAL A 122 9.71 -3.54 3.21
C VAL A 122 10.67 -4.43 2.43
N ASN A 123 11.16 -3.98 1.28
CA ASN A 123 12.22 -4.69 0.58
C ASN A 123 13.55 -4.61 1.34
N ILE A 124 14.41 -5.58 1.11
CA ILE A 124 15.75 -5.63 1.72
C ILE A 124 16.72 -4.81 0.89
N PHE A 125 17.47 -3.90 1.52
CA PHE A 125 18.54 -3.14 0.88
C PHE A 125 19.79 -4.01 0.67
N ARG A 126 19.64 -5.05 -0.15
CA ARG A 126 20.64 -6.11 -0.33
C ARG A 126 21.91 -5.63 -1.03
N ASP A 127 21.75 -4.74 -2.00
CA ASP A 127 22.84 -4.17 -2.78
C ASP A 127 22.88 -2.65 -2.55
N PRO A 128 23.98 -2.10 -1.98
CA PRO A 128 24.06 -0.69 -1.61
C PRO A 128 23.98 0.27 -2.81
N ARG A 129 24.06 -0.23 -4.04
CA ARG A 129 23.91 0.56 -5.28
C ARG A 129 22.45 0.76 -5.69
N TRP A 130 21.52 0.05 -5.06
CA TRP A 130 20.11 0.15 -5.41
C TRP A 130 19.58 1.55 -5.11
N GLY A 131 19.15 2.27 -6.15
CA GLY A 131 18.71 3.67 -6.05
C GLY A 131 17.47 3.91 -5.20
N ARG A 132 16.74 2.86 -4.80
CA ARG A 132 15.60 2.94 -3.88
C ARG A 132 15.88 2.32 -2.51
N GLY A 133 17.13 1.96 -2.22
CA GLY A 133 17.50 1.44 -0.91
C GLY A 133 17.30 2.43 0.24
N GLN A 134 17.36 3.74 -0.04
CA GLN A 134 17.00 4.76 0.95
C GLN A 134 15.53 4.64 1.41
N GLU A 135 14.67 4.02 0.59
CA GLU A 135 13.24 3.87 0.87
C GLU A 135 12.91 2.65 1.74
N THR A 136 13.92 1.89 2.18
CA THR A 136 13.70 0.69 2.99
C THR A 136 14.16 0.89 4.42
N TYR A 137 13.89 -0.11 5.26
CA TYR A 137 14.39 -0.17 6.63
C TYR A 137 15.77 -0.83 6.76
N GLY A 138 16.57 -0.80 5.70
CA GLY A 138 17.93 -1.37 5.67
C GLY A 138 18.00 -2.78 5.08
N GLU A 139 19.05 -3.51 5.45
CA GLU A 139 19.41 -4.81 4.88
C GLU A 139 18.96 -6.02 5.72
N ASP A 140 18.41 -5.78 6.91
CA ASP A 140 18.02 -6.84 7.85
C ASP A 140 16.50 -7.10 7.82
N PRO A 141 16.04 -8.32 7.50
CA PRO A 141 14.61 -8.63 7.46
C PRO A 141 13.94 -8.54 8.84
N TYR A 142 14.65 -8.82 9.93
CA TYR A 142 14.09 -8.75 11.28
C TYR A 142 13.79 -7.31 11.69
N LEU A 143 14.76 -6.40 11.56
CA LEU A 143 14.58 -4.97 11.81
C LEU A 143 13.47 -4.40 10.92
N THR A 144 13.48 -4.76 9.62
CA THR A 144 12.46 -4.33 8.67
C THR A 144 11.06 -4.73 9.14
N ALA A 145 10.88 -5.98 9.57
CA ALA A 145 9.61 -6.46 10.12
C ALA A 145 9.22 -5.73 11.41
N ALA A 146 10.16 -5.59 12.36
CA ALA A 146 9.94 -4.95 13.65
C ALA A 146 9.46 -3.49 13.53
N LEU A 147 9.95 -2.76 12.52
CA LEU A 147 9.53 -1.38 12.24
C LEU A 147 8.26 -1.30 11.38
N ALA A 148 8.04 -2.26 10.48
CA ALA A 148 6.86 -2.29 9.62
C ALA A 148 5.56 -2.62 10.37
N VAL A 149 5.60 -3.51 11.38
CA VAL A 149 4.42 -3.92 12.16
C VAL A 149 3.69 -2.74 12.82
N PRO A 150 4.34 -1.93 13.68
CA PRO A 150 3.68 -0.79 14.31
C PRO A 150 3.25 0.26 13.27
N TYR A 151 4.04 0.46 12.21
CA TYR A 151 3.71 1.38 11.14
C TYR A 151 2.40 0.99 10.42
N ILE A 152 2.28 -0.27 10.01
CA ILE A 152 1.08 -0.80 9.32
C ILE A 152 -0.14 -0.74 10.24
N LYS A 153 -0.01 -1.18 11.49
CA LYS A 153 -1.13 -1.13 12.46
C LYS A 153 -1.65 0.28 12.67
N ALA A 154 -0.76 1.24 12.88
CA ALA A 154 -1.12 2.64 13.09
C ALA A 154 -1.66 3.34 11.83
N LEU A 155 -1.25 2.93 10.63
CA LEU A 155 -1.91 3.37 9.40
C LEU A 155 -3.34 2.82 9.32
N GLN A 156 -3.53 1.55 9.64
CA GLN A 156 -4.84 0.89 9.52
C GLN A 156 -5.83 1.26 10.63
N GLY A 157 -5.34 1.69 11.78
CA GLY A 157 -6.17 1.95 12.95
C GLY A 157 -6.63 0.67 13.64
N ASP A 158 -7.34 0.86 14.74
CA ASP A 158 -7.80 -0.18 15.66
C ASP A 158 -9.32 -0.28 15.76
N ASP A 159 -10.06 0.52 14.98
CA ASP A 159 -11.52 0.41 14.92
C ASP A 159 -11.92 -0.97 14.34
N PRO A 160 -12.84 -1.70 15.02
CA PRO A 160 -13.18 -3.06 14.64
C PRO A 160 -13.97 -3.12 13.31
N HIS A 161 -14.57 -2.01 12.89
CA HIS A 161 -15.41 -1.94 11.70
C HIS A 161 -14.70 -1.20 10.56
N TYR A 162 -14.10 -0.05 10.87
CA TYR A 162 -13.48 0.84 9.90
C TYR A 162 -11.95 0.77 9.90
N PHE A 163 -11.37 0.81 8.71
CA PHE A 163 -9.98 1.17 8.55
C PHE A 163 -9.82 2.68 8.60
N LYS A 164 -8.79 3.14 9.32
CA LYS A 164 -8.31 4.52 9.21
C LYS A 164 -7.77 4.74 7.80
N LEU A 165 -6.78 3.94 7.40
CA LEU A 165 -6.28 3.83 6.03
C LEU A 165 -6.09 2.36 5.66
N VAL A 166 -5.84 2.06 4.38
CA VAL A 166 -5.29 0.77 3.98
C VAL A 166 -3.80 0.91 3.73
N ALA A 167 -2.99 0.16 4.47
CA ALA A 167 -1.55 0.04 4.23
C ALA A 167 -1.27 -1.01 3.15
N THR A 168 -0.15 -0.84 2.44
CA THR A 168 0.28 -1.76 1.38
C THR A 168 1.76 -2.11 1.51
N ALA A 169 2.06 -3.34 1.90
CA ALA A 169 3.44 -3.80 1.96
C ALA A 169 3.99 -3.96 0.53
N LYS A 170 5.11 -3.31 0.21
CA LYS A 170 5.71 -3.34 -1.14
C LYS A 170 7.22 -3.56 -1.13
N HIS A 171 7.83 -4.09 -2.19
CA HIS A 171 7.24 -4.67 -3.42
C HIS A 171 7.48 -6.19 -3.43
N PHE A 172 6.40 -6.96 -3.50
CA PHE A 172 6.38 -8.41 -3.33
C PHE A 172 6.66 -9.11 -4.68
N ALA A 173 7.77 -9.82 -4.89
CA ALA A 173 8.90 -10.01 -3.98
C ALA A 173 10.25 -9.88 -4.71
N VAL A 174 11.33 -9.96 -3.92
CA VAL A 174 12.73 -9.96 -4.38
C VAL A 174 13.09 -8.71 -5.21
N HIS A 175 12.41 -7.59 -4.91
CA HIS A 175 12.66 -6.30 -5.55
C HIS A 175 13.72 -5.52 -4.77
N SER A 176 14.99 -5.84 -4.99
CA SER A 176 16.15 -5.21 -4.32
C SER A 176 17.15 -4.63 -5.32
N GLY A 177 16.62 -4.17 -6.47
CA GLY A 177 17.40 -3.74 -7.63
C GLY A 177 17.84 -4.91 -8.53
N PRO A 178 18.53 -4.60 -9.65
CA PRO A 178 18.91 -3.26 -10.09
C PRO A 178 17.73 -2.43 -10.62
N GLU A 179 17.74 -1.13 -10.32
CA GLU A 179 16.62 -0.24 -10.62
C GLU A 179 16.39 -0.05 -12.14
N SER A 180 17.47 0.08 -12.92
CA SER A 180 17.42 0.41 -14.35
C SER A 180 16.77 -0.68 -15.23
N SER A 181 16.76 -1.93 -14.77
CA SER A 181 16.18 -3.05 -15.53
C SER A 181 14.94 -3.65 -14.87
N ARG A 182 14.37 -2.98 -13.85
CA ARG A 182 13.26 -3.49 -13.03
C ARG A 182 12.07 -4.05 -13.81
N HIS A 183 11.79 -3.48 -14.98
CA HIS A 183 10.69 -3.88 -15.87
C HIS A 183 10.96 -5.15 -16.70
N SER A 184 12.15 -5.75 -16.63
CA SER A 184 12.54 -6.84 -17.54
C SER A 184 13.40 -7.93 -16.91
N PHE A 185 14.03 -7.67 -15.76
CA PHE A 185 14.90 -8.67 -15.15
C PHE A 185 14.11 -9.79 -14.46
N ASP A 186 14.75 -10.93 -14.36
CA ASP A 186 14.28 -12.10 -13.61
C ASP A 186 15.22 -12.37 -12.44
N ALA A 187 14.72 -12.12 -11.22
CA ALA A 187 15.44 -12.36 -9.98
C ALA A 187 15.57 -13.86 -9.75
N ARG A 188 16.80 -14.39 -9.85
CA ARG A 188 17.08 -15.81 -9.58
C ARG A 188 17.67 -15.94 -8.19
N VAL A 189 16.90 -16.52 -7.27
CA VAL A 189 17.30 -16.73 -5.88
C VAL A 189 17.06 -18.18 -5.46
N SER A 190 17.91 -18.69 -4.57
CA SER A 190 17.72 -20.01 -3.98
C SER A 190 16.45 -20.04 -3.12
N GLU A 191 15.86 -21.22 -2.91
CA GLU A 191 14.76 -21.37 -1.94
C GLU A 191 15.18 -20.86 -0.56
N ARG A 192 16.43 -21.12 -0.16
CA ARG A 192 16.99 -20.59 1.09
C ARG A 192 16.92 -19.08 1.16
N ASP A 193 17.47 -18.35 0.18
CA ASP A 193 17.47 -16.88 0.21
C ASP A 193 16.05 -16.32 0.16
N LEU A 194 15.16 -16.98 -0.58
CA LEU A 194 13.75 -16.60 -0.65
C LEU A 194 13.13 -16.63 0.76
N TRP A 195 13.26 -17.75 1.47
CA TRP A 195 12.66 -17.97 2.79
C TRP A 195 13.39 -17.34 3.96
N GLU A 196 14.73 -17.21 3.90
CA GLU A 196 15.53 -16.67 5.01
C GLU A 196 15.78 -15.15 4.87
N THR A 197 15.63 -14.56 3.68
CA THR A 197 15.95 -13.13 3.44
C THR A 197 14.80 -12.31 2.86
N TYR A 198 14.15 -12.78 1.78
CA TYR A 198 13.26 -11.89 1.00
C TYR A 198 11.79 -11.92 1.41
N LEU A 199 11.33 -13.01 2.01
CA LEU A 199 9.94 -13.20 2.43
C LEU A 199 9.63 -12.92 3.91
N PRO A 200 10.54 -13.11 4.91
CA PRO A 200 10.17 -13.05 6.33
C PRO A 200 9.42 -11.79 6.75
N GLN A 201 9.85 -10.63 6.28
CA GLN A 201 9.24 -9.34 6.60
C GLN A 201 7.86 -9.16 5.96
N PHE A 202 7.58 -9.77 4.79
CA PHE A 202 6.23 -9.80 4.21
C PHE A 202 5.32 -10.76 4.99
N GLU A 203 5.82 -11.93 5.40
CA GLU A 203 5.07 -12.87 6.23
C GLU A 203 4.60 -12.19 7.53
N VAL A 204 5.50 -11.48 8.21
CA VAL A 204 5.19 -10.73 9.43
C VAL A 204 4.18 -9.60 9.17
N CYS A 205 4.31 -8.88 8.04
CA CYS A 205 3.32 -7.87 7.65
C CYS A 205 1.91 -8.48 7.50
N VAL A 206 1.81 -9.70 6.96
CA VAL A 206 0.53 -10.40 6.82
C VAL A 206 0.03 -10.95 8.14
N LYS A 207 0.82 -11.78 8.82
CA LYS A 207 0.39 -12.56 9.99
C LYS A 207 0.30 -11.76 11.27
N GLU A 208 1.17 -10.77 11.46
CA GLU A 208 1.24 -10.01 12.72
C GLU A 208 0.72 -8.59 12.58
N ALA A 209 1.04 -7.91 11.48
CA ALA A 209 0.57 -6.54 11.23
C ALA A 209 -0.86 -6.50 10.67
N GLY A 210 -1.32 -7.60 10.05
CA GLY A 210 -2.63 -7.67 9.40
C GLY A 210 -2.73 -6.71 8.22
N VAL A 211 -1.65 -6.54 7.45
CA VAL A 211 -1.65 -5.66 6.28
C VAL A 211 -2.78 -6.04 5.32
N TYR A 212 -3.54 -5.05 4.86
CA TYR A 212 -4.73 -5.29 4.05
C TYR A 212 -4.48 -5.20 2.54
N SER A 213 -3.31 -4.71 2.13
CA SER A 213 -2.86 -4.73 0.75
C SER A 213 -1.40 -5.16 0.62
N VAL A 214 -1.08 -5.82 -0.50
CA VAL A 214 0.29 -6.14 -0.90
C VAL A 214 0.49 -5.69 -2.34
N MET A 215 1.62 -5.02 -2.61
CA MET A 215 1.95 -4.61 -3.98
C MET A 215 2.90 -5.60 -4.62
N GLY A 216 2.52 -6.21 -5.74
CA GLY A 216 3.40 -7.05 -6.53
C GLY A 216 4.50 -6.24 -7.24
N ALA A 217 5.72 -6.75 -7.32
CA ALA A 217 6.86 -6.08 -7.94
C ALA A 217 6.86 -6.11 -9.48
N TYR A 218 7.67 -5.23 -10.10
CA TYR A 218 7.90 -5.20 -11.55
C TYR A 218 8.57 -6.46 -12.11
N ASN A 219 9.56 -6.97 -11.39
CA ASN A 219 10.44 -8.03 -11.90
C ASN A 219 9.75 -9.38 -11.95
N ARG A 220 10.41 -10.34 -12.61
CA ARG A 220 10.13 -11.76 -12.38
C ARG A 220 10.92 -12.24 -11.15
N THR A 221 10.41 -13.26 -10.48
CA THR A 221 11.14 -14.03 -9.47
C THR A 221 11.09 -15.49 -9.86
N ASN A 222 12.28 -16.09 -10.00
CA ASN A 222 12.44 -17.49 -10.37
C ASN A 222 11.62 -17.90 -11.61
N GLY A 223 11.44 -16.98 -12.56
CA GLY A 223 10.73 -17.22 -13.81
C GLY A 223 9.25 -16.82 -13.84
N GLU A 224 8.61 -16.47 -12.73
CA GLU A 224 7.23 -15.97 -12.72
C GLU A 224 7.21 -14.44 -12.57
N ALA A 225 6.35 -13.72 -13.30
CA ALA A 225 6.15 -12.28 -13.05
C ALA A 225 5.51 -12.09 -11.68
N CYS A 226 6.05 -11.22 -10.83
CA CYS A 226 5.59 -11.09 -9.45
C CYS A 226 4.09 -10.74 -9.33
N CYS A 227 3.57 -9.86 -10.18
CA CYS A 227 2.14 -9.51 -10.23
C CYS A 227 1.24 -10.57 -10.90
N ALA A 228 1.79 -11.69 -11.36
CA ALA A 228 1.05 -12.78 -11.97
C ALA A 228 1.63 -14.15 -11.58
N SER A 229 2.25 -14.21 -10.39
CA SER A 229 2.94 -15.40 -9.91
C SER A 229 1.97 -16.24 -9.09
N HIS A 230 1.64 -17.43 -9.58
CA HIS A 230 0.87 -18.41 -8.81
C HIS A 230 1.62 -18.81 -7.54
N THR A 231 2.95 -18.94 -7.61
CA THR A 231 3.76 -19.32 -6.46
C THR A 231 3.72 -18.26 -5.37
N LEU A 232 3.98 -16.99 -5.71
CA LEU A 232 4.02 -15.91 -4.72
C LEU A 232 2.62 -15.52 -4.23
N LEU A 233 1.66 -15.30 -5.13
CA LEU A 233 0.38 -14.68 -4.78
C LEU A 233 -0.68 -15.68 -4.28
N GLN A 234 -0.69 -16.91 -4.80
CA GLN A 234 -1.64 -17.94 -4.34
C GLN A 234 -1.02 -18.79 -3.23
N LYS A 235 0.01 -19.57 -3.54
CA LYS A 235 0.58 -20.54 -2.60
C LYS A 235 1.13 -19.88 -1.35
N ILE A 236 2.05 -18.92 -1.51
CA ILE A 236 2.71 -18.32 -0.34
C ILE A 236 1.78 -17.31 0.34
N LEU A 237 1.36 -16.27 -0.38
CA LEU A 237 0.64 -15.15 0.22
C LEU A 237 -0.74 -15.56 0.76
N ARG A 238 -1.54 -16.30 0.00
CA ARG A 238 -2.93 -16.64 0.40
C ARG A 238 -3.02 -17.97 1.14
N GLU A 239 -2.44 -19.05 0.61
CA GLU A 239 -2.60 -20.39 1.20
C GLU A 239 -1.73 -20.58 2.45
N GLU A 240 -0.45 -20.22 2.42
CA GLU A 240 0.47 -20.41 3.55
C GLU A 240 0.38 -19.31 4.61
N TRP A 241 0.17 -18.04 4.19
CA TRP A 241 0.12 -16.92 5.13
C TRP A 241 -1.29 -16.48 5.50
N GLY A 242 -2.32 -16.91 4.76
CA GLY A 242 -3.72 -16.57 5.06
C GLY A 242 -4.09 -15.12 4.72
N PHE A 243 -3.46 -14.51 3.70
CA PHE A 243 -3.78 -13.14 3.31
C PHE A 243 -5.19 -12.99 2.71
N GLU A 244 -6.04 -12.24 3.39
CA GLU A 244 -7.44 -11.99 3.00
C GLU A 244 -7.67 -10.67 2.24
N GLY A 245 -6.65 -9.80 2.21
CA GLY A 245 -6.72 -8.50 1.54
C GLY A 245 -6.63 -8.56 0.01
N TYR A 246 -6.33 -7.42 -0.60
CA TYR A 246 -6.17 -7.29 -2.05
C TYR A 246 -4.72 -7.07 -2.48
N VAL A 247 -4.37 -7.59 -3.65
CA VAL A 247 -3.08 -7.35 -4.29
C VAL A 247 -3.21 -6.25 -5.34
N VAL A 248 -2.29 -5.29 -5.31
CA VAL A 248 -2.16 -4.26 -6.34
C VAL A 248 -0.88 -4.48 -7.14
N SER A 249 -0.91 -4.25 -8.46
CA SER A 249 0.31 -4.25 -9.26
C SER A 249 1.13 -2.99 -8.98
N ASP A 250 2.46 -3.09 -9.01
CA ASP A 250 3.24 -1.87 -9.25
C ASP A 250 2.87 -1.26 -10.63
N CYS A 251 3.17 0.01 -10.80
CA CYS A 251 2.67 0.81 -11.91
C CYS A 251 3.29 0.40 -13.24
N TRP A 252 2.48 -0.20 -14.12
CA TRP A 252 2.89 -0.87 -15.37
C TRP A 252 3.42 -2.30 -15.22
N ALA A 253 3.44 -2.90 -14.03
CA ALA A 253 3.93 -4.27 -13.87
C ALA A 253 3.11 -5.32 -14.65
N ILE A 254 1.80 -5.10 -14.85
CA ILE A 254 0.98 -5.97 -15.72
C ILE A 254 1.33 -5.79 -17.19
N TYR A 255 1.62 -4.56 -17.61
CA TYR A 255 2.10 -4.27 -18.96
C TYR A 255 3.43 -4.98 -19.24
N ASP A 256 4.33 -4.99 -18.26
CA ASP A 256 5.63 -5.65 -18.39
C ASP A 256 5.50 -7.13 -18.73
N ILE A 257 4.45 -7.84 -18.27
CA ILE A 257 4.24 -9.29 -18.52
C ILE A 257 4.33 -9.62 -20.01
N TYR A 258 3.67 -8.86 -20.88
CA TYR A 258 3.67 -9.09 -22.33
C TYR A 258 4.64 -8.17 -23.08
N ALA A 259 4.86 -6.94 -22.59
CA ALA A 259 5.68 -5.96 -23.29
C ALA A 259 7.18 -6.19 -23.11
N HIS A 260 7.61 -6.61 -21.92
CA HIS A 260 9.03 -6.66 -21.54
C HIS A 260 9.49 -8.06 -21.13
N HIS A 261 8.71 -8.76 -20.30
CA HIS A 261 8.98 -10.11 -19.82
C HIS A 261 8.69 -11.21 -20.85
N LYS A 262 7.82 -10.92 -21.83
CA LYS A 262 7.43 -11.83 -22.92
C LYS A 262 6.94 -13.19 -22.40
N ILE A 263 6.13 -13.17 -21.34
CA ILE A 263 5.54 -14.37 -20.76
C ILE A 263 4.31 -14.81 -21.58
N VAL A 264 3.55 -13.84 -22.07
CA VAL A 264 2.41 -14.01 -22.98
C VAL A 264 2.49 -12.97 -24.10
N ASP A 265 1.68 -13.12 -25.14
CA ASP A 265 1.78 -12.33 -26.36
C ASP A 265 0.93 -11.06 -26.33
N THR A 266 -0.18 -11.07 -25.58
CA THR A 266 -1.21 -10.02 -25.62
C THR A 266 -1.51 -9.39 -24.27
N ALA A 267 -2.17 -8.22 -24.29
CA ALA A 267 -2.63 -7.53 -23.09
C ALA A 267 -3.77 -8.30 -22.40
N GLU A 268 -4.64 -8.95 -23.17
CA GLU A 268 -5.74 -9.78 -22.70
C GLU A 268 -5.23 -11.00 -21.91
N GLU A 269 -4.24 -11.71 -22.45
CA GLU A 269 -3.59 -12.82 -21.74
C GLU A 269 -2.87 -12.35 -20.47
N ALA A 270 -2.19 -11.20 -20.53
CA ALA A 270 -1.49 -10.66 -19.36
C ALA A 270 -2.45 -10.25 -18.25
N ALA A 271 -3.56 -9.59 -18.60
CA ALA A 271 -4.59 -9.19 -17.65
C ALA A 271 -5.29 -10.41 -17.05
N ALA A 272 -5.68 -11.40 -17.88
CA ALA A 272 -6.28 -12.65 -17.42
C ALA A 272 -5.34 -13.40 -16.45
N LEU A 273 -4.08 -13.60 -16.84
CA LEU A 273 -3.09 -14.30 -16.02
C LEU A 273 -2.88 -13.61 -14.66
N ALA A 274 -2.82 -12.29 -14.64
CA ALA A 274 -2.65 -11.52 -13.40
C ALA A 274 -3.83 -11.68 -12.45
N VAL A 275 -5.06 -11.56 -12.94
CA VAL A 275 -6.27 -11.67 -12.11
C VAL A 275 -6.51 -13.12 -11.65
N GLU A 276 -6.32 -14.11 -12.52
CA GLU A 276 -6.40 -15.54 -12.18
C GLU A 276 -5.41 -15.90 -11.07
N ASN A 277 -4.18 -15.34 -11.12
CA ASN A 277 -3.19 -15.54 -10.07
C ASN A 277 -3.35 -14.57 -8.88
N GLY A 278 -4.41 -13.76 -8.85
CA GLY A 278 -4.84 -13.02 -7.66
C GLY A 278 -4.27 -11.62 -7.49
N CYS A 279 -3.79 -10.98 -8.57
CA CYS A 279 -3.55 -9.54 -8.61
C CYS A 279 -4.89 -8.82 -8.88
N ASP A 280 -5.46 -8.21 -7.85
CA ASP A 280 -6.84 -7.71 -7.89
C ASP A 280 -6.95 -6.32 -8.54
N LEU A 281 -5.95 -5.46 -8.36
CA LEU A 281 -5.94 -4.05 -8.81
C LEU A 281 -4.74 -3.73 -9.71
N ASN A 282 -4.97 -3.03 -10.82
CA ASN A 282 -3.90 -2.60 -11.73
C ASN A 282 -3.53 -1.12 -11.51
N CYS A 283 -2.32 -0.85 -11.02
CA CYS A 283 -1.68 0.43 -11.28
C CYS A 283 -1.19 0.44 -12.73
N GLY A 284 -1.91 1.13 -13.62
CA GLY A 284 -1.65 1.15 -15.05
C GLY A 284 -2.93 1.13 -15.85
N LEU A 285 -2.81 0.72 -17.11
CA LEU A 285 -3.89 0.80 -18.11
C LEU A 285 -4.13 -0.54 -18.81
N THR A 286 -3.76 -1.67 -18.21
CA THR A 286 -3.83 -3.00 -18.85
C THR A 286 -5.14 -3.72 -18.55
N TYR A 287 -5.72 -3.55 -17.36
CA TYR A 287 -6.98 -4.23 -17.00
C TYR A 287 -8.23 -3.88 -17.83
N PRO A 288 -8.33 -2.73 -18.54
CA PRO A 288 -9.36 -2.56 -19.57
C PRO A 288 -9.39 -3.67 -20.63
N ALA A 289 -8.27 -4.36 -20.88
CA ALA A 289 -8.20 -5.52 -21.77
C ALA A 289 -8.98 -6.75 -21.25
N LEU A 290 -9.40 -6.78 -19.97
CA LEU A 290 -10.20 -7.87 -19.41
C LEU A 290 -11.53 -8.07 -20.15
N LEU A 291 -12.12 -7.02 -20.74
CA LEU A 291 -13.31 -7.16 -21.59
C LEU A 291 -13.05 -8.06 -22.80
N GLY A 292 -11.89 -7.87 -23.44
CA GLY A 292 -11.42 -8.73 -24.53
C GLY A 292 -11.09 -10.14 -24.03
N ALA A 293 -10.45 -10.26 -22.86
CA ALA A 293 -10.10 -11.55 -22.26
C ALA A 293 -11.34 -12.40 -21.94
N ILE A 294 -12.41 -11.80 -21.41
CA ILE A 294 -13.70 -12.48 -21.18
C ILE A 294 -14.32 -12.93 -22.50
N ALA A 295 -14.35 -12.05 -23.51
CA ALA A 295 -14.91 -12.38 -24.82
C ALA A 295 -14.15 -13.54 -25.52
N GLN A 296 -12.85 -13.67 -25.24
CA GLN A 296 -11.99 -14.76 -25.72
C GLN A 296 -12.07 -16.03 -24.85
N GLY A 297 -12.74 -15.98 -23.70
CA GLY A 297 -12.80 -17.10 -22.75
C GLY A 297 -11.50 -17.35 -21.98
N LEU A 298 -10.61 -16.36 -21.88
CA LEU A 298 -9.34 -16.45 -21.14
C LEU A 298 -9.53 -16.33 -19.62
N ILE A 299 -10.63 -15.71 -19.19
CA ILE A 299 -10.98 -15.53 -17.77
C ILE A 299 -12.50 -15.53 -17.61
N ALA A 300 -12.98 -16.08 -16.50
CA ALA A 300 -14.39 -16.03 -16.13
C ALA A 300 -14.73 -14.72 -15.42
N GLU A 301 -15.94 -14.18 -15.66
CA GLU A 301 -16.45 -13.00 -14.93
C GLU A 301 -16.47 -13.24 -13.41
N SER A 302 -16.68 -14.46 -12.95
CA SER A 302 -16.63 -14.81 -11.53
C SER A 302 -15.26 -14.59 -10.89
N THR A 303 -14.16 -14.70 -11.65
CA THR A 303 -12.81 -14.40 -11.16
C THR A 303 -12.65 -12.88 -10.93
N ILE A 304 -13.25 -12.06 -11.79
CA ILE A 304 -13.34 -10.61 -11.64
C ILE A 304 -14.21 -10.24 -10.43
N ASP A 305 -15.34 -10.91 -10.23
CA ASP A 305 -16.20 -10.69 -9.06
C ASP A 305 -15.45 -10.93 -7.76
N LEU A 306 -14.60 -11.97 -7.68
CA LEU A 306 -13.78 -12.24 -6.51
C LEU A 306 -12.78 -11.11 -6.22
N ALA A 307 -12.10 -10.60 -7.25
CA ALA A 307 -11.19 -9.46 -7.11
C ALA A 307 -11.93 -8.21 -6.63
N LEU A 308 -13.10 -7.93 -7.23
CA LEU A 308 -13.95 -6.81 -6.85
C LEU A 308 -14.48 -6.92 -5.42
N LYS A 309 -14.80 -8.12 -4.93
CA LYS A 309 -15.20 -8.31 -3.54
C LYS A 309 -14.12 -7.83 -2.59
N ARG A 310 -12.84 -8.17 -2.84
CA ARG A 310 -11.71 -7.70 -2.01
C ARG A 310 -11.55 -6.17 -2.08
N LEU A 311 -11.62 -5.61 -3.28
CA LEU A 311 -11.48 -4.16 -3.49
C LEU A 311 -12.62 -3.38 -2.84
N PHE A 312 -13.86 -3.78 -3.06
CA PHE A 312 -14.99 -3.09 -2.46
C PHE A 312 -15.05 -3.31 -0.95
N THR A 313 -14.73 -4.50 -0.41
CA THR A 313 -14.60 -4.67 1.04
C THR A 313 -13.61 -3.66 1.64
N ALA A 314 -12.47 -3.39 0.99
CA ALA A 314 -11.55 -2.33 1.42
C ALA A 314 -12.24 -0.95 1.44
N ARG A 315 -12.94 -0.56 0.36
CA ARG A 315 -13.62 0.73 0.26
C ARG A 315 -14.78 0.89 1.26
N PHE A 316 -15.54 -0.18 1.52
CA PHE A 316 -16.58 -0.20 2.56
C PHE A 316 -15.97 -0.05 3.94
N ARG A 317 -14.89 -0.80 4.25
CA ARG A 317 -14.18 -0.65 5.52
C ARG A 317 -13.49 0.71 5.68
N LEU A 318 -13.19 1.43 4.61
CA LEU A 318 -12.72 2.82 4.69
C LEU A 318 -13.84 3.83 5.05
N GLY A 319 -15.09 3.36 5.15
CA GLY A 319 -16.27 4.17 5.46
C GLY A 319 -16.80 4.97 4.28
N MET A 320 -16.38 4.66 3.04
CA MET A 320 -16.71 5.45 1.85
C MET A 320 -18.19 5.36 1.43
N PHE A 321 -18.92 4.38 1.96
CA PHE A 321 -20.33 4.11 1.63
C PHE A 321 -21.27 4.32 2.81
N ASP A 322 -20.76 4.86 3.91
CA ASP A 322 -21.52 5.14 5.12
C ASP A 322 -21.61 6.66 5.36
N PRO A 323 -22.64 7.12 6.09
CA PRO A 323 -22.72 8.52 6.49
C PRO A 323 -21.45 8.94 7.26
N PRO A 324 -20.82 10.09 6.93
CA PRO A 324 -19.58 10.52 7.59
C PRO A 324 -19.68 10.59 9.12
N GLU A 325 -20.86 10.87 9.66
CA GLU A 325 -21.12 10.93 11.10
C GLU A 325 -20.97 9.57 11.80
N GLN A 326 -21.07 8.46 11.06
CA GLN A 326 -20.87 7.11 11.57
C GLN A 326 -19.40 6.67 11.53
N VAL A 327 -18.55 7.37 10.76
CA VAL A 327 -17.15 6.99 10.54
C VAL A 327 -16.26 7.83 11.47
N PRO A 328 -15.68 7.27 12.55
CA PRO A 328 -14.95 8.07 13.55
C PRO A 328 -13.78 8.84 12.95
N TYR A 329 -13.04 8.19 12.05
CA TYR A 329 -11.91 8.80 11.36
C TYR A 329 -12.31 9.91 10.37
N ALA A 330 -13.61 10.08 10.07
CA ALA A 330 -14.10 11.20 9.25
C ALA A 330 -14.24 12.52 10.00
N GLN A 331 -14.08 12.46 11.32
CA GLN A 331 -14.18 13.62 12.21
C GLN A 331 -12.82 14.25 12.52
N ILE A 332 -11.73 13.73 11.94
CA ILE A 332 -10.37 14.24 12.18
C ILE A 332 -10.26 15.65 11.56
N PRO A 333 -9.91 16.67 12.36
CA PRO A 333 -9.93 18.07 11.93
C PRO A 333 -8.79 18.39 10.96
N TYR A 334 -8.99 19.40 10.11
CA TYR A 334 -7.99 19.83 9.13
C TYR A 334 -6.70 20.36 9.78
N GLU A 335 -6.82 20.97 10.96
CA GLU A 335 -5.76 21.60 11.73
C GLU A 335 -4.68 20.63 12.23
N ILE A 336 -4.94 19.31 12.16
CA ILE A 336 -3.94 18.29 12.51
C ILE A 336 -2.79 18.24 11.49
N ILE A 337 -3.03 18.72 10.26
CA ILE A 337 -2.04 18.72 9.18
C ILE A 337 -0.87 19.60 9.55
N ASN A 338 0.33 19.00 9.62
CA ASN A 338 1.55 19.71 9.98
C ASN A 338 1.41 20.48 11.30
N SER A 339 0.74 19.88 12.29
CA SER A 339 0.54 20.46 13.62
C SER A 339 1.86 20.68 14.36
N PRO A 340 1.91 21.56 15.39
CA PRO A 340 3.09 21.70 16.25
C PRO A 340 3.58 20.36 16.83
N GLU A 341 2.65 19.47 17.19
CA GLU A 341 2.92 18.15 17.75
C GLU A 341 3.58 17.24 16.71
N HIS A 342 3.05 17.18 15.48
CA HIS A 342 3.65 16.37 14.41
C HIS A 342 5.03 16.90 13.99
N ARG A 343 5.22 18.23 13.98
CA ARG A 343 6.55 18.83 13.74
C ARG A 343 7.55 18.50 14.84
N ALA A 344 7.11 18.47 16.09
CA ALA A 344 7.95 18.06 17.21
C ALA A 344 8.35 16.59 17.09
N LEU A 345 7.41 15.72 16.68
CA LEU A 345 7.68 14.31 16.41
C LEU A 345 8.67 14.11 15.26
N ALA A 346 8.54 14.85 14.15
CA ALA A 346 9.50 14.82 13.05
C ALA A 346 10.91 15.25 13.50
N LEU A 347 11.00 16.26 14.37
CA LEU A 347 12.27 16.69 14.96
C LEU A 347 12.87 15.64 15.90
N GLN A 348 12.05 14.95 16.69
CA GLN A 348 12.49 13.83 17.51
C GLN A 348 13.04 12.69 16.64
N ALA A 349 12.27 12.25 15.64
CA ALA A 349 12.70 11.20 14.72
C ALA A 349 14.02 11.57 14.02
N ALA A 350 14.18 12.83 13.60
CA ALA A 350 15.44 13.29 13.02
C ALA A 350 16.61 13.20 14.01
N ARG A 351 16.40 13.54 15.28
CA ARG A 351 17.42 13.44 16.33
C ARG A 351 17.82 11.99 16.63
N GLU A 352 16.84 11.10 16.72
CA GLU A 352 17.05 9.67 16.98
C GLU A 352 17.65 8.94 15.76
N SER A 353 17.45 9.44 14.55
CA SER A 353 17.97 8.83 13.31
C SER A 353 19.47 9.07 13.06
N MET A 354 20.10 10.01 13.77
CA MET A 354 21.50 10.38 13.52
C MET A 354 22.46 9.32 14.05
N VAL A 355 23.38 8.86 13.20
CA VAL A 355 24.41 7.87 13.57
C VAL A 355 25.78 8.54 13.68
N LEU A 356 26.36 8.51 14.88
CA LEU A 356 27.74 8.95 15.11
C LEU A 356 28.73 7.84 14.74
N LEU A 357 29.27 7.90 13.53
CA LEU A 357 30.18 6.85 13.01
C LEU A 357 31.57 6.91 13.66
N LYS A 358 32.09 8.11 13.95
CA LYS A 358 33.42 8.30 14.53
C LYS A 358 33.46 9.61 15.32
N ASN A 359 34.03 9.58 16.53
CA ASN A 359 34.25 10.76 17.37
C ASN A 359 35.67 10.75 17.97
N GLU A 360 36.67 10.94 17.11
CA GLU A 360 38.08 10.90 17.51
C GLU A 360 38.45 12.14 18.34
N GLY A 361 39.20 11.94 19.43
CA GLY A 361 39.63 13.02 20.31
C GLY A 361 38.52 13.69 21.11
N ASN A 362 37.31 13.10 21.17
CA ASN A 362 36.11 13.71 21.75
C ASN A 362 35.78 15.08 21.14
N LEU A 363 35.97 15.24 19.81
CA LEU A 363 35.67 16.49 19.11
C LEU A 363 34.22 16.95 19.33
N LEU A 364 33.28 16.00 19.33
CA LEU A 364 31.92 16.21 19.81
C LEU A 364 31.85 15.80 21.27
N THR A 365 32.00 16.76 22.17
CA THR A 365 31.73 16.56 23.61
C THR A 365 30.25 16.75 23.89
N VAL A 366 29.63 15.76 24.52
CA VAL A 366 28.30 15.94 25.13
C VAL A 366 28.52 16.58 26.49
N ALA A 367 28.04 17.81 26.68
CA ALA A 367 28.05 18.48 27.97
C ALA A 367 27.20 17.68 28.98
N GLN A 368 27.45 17.87 30.29
CA GLN A 368 26.73 17.15 31.35
C GLN A 368 25.20 17.31 31.32
N ASN A 369 24.68 18.30 30.59
CA ASN A 369 23.25 18.54 30.36
C ASN A 369 22.69 17.88 29.09
N GLY A 370 23.47 17.01 28.42
CA GLY A 370 23.07 16.32 27.19
C GLY A 370 23.14 17.16 25.92
N GLN A 371 23.66 18.40 25.98
CA GLN A 371 23.84 19.25 24.80
C GLN A 371 25.20 19.03 24.16
N LEU A 372 25.27 19.10 22.83
CA LEU A 372 26.54 19.10 22.11
C LEU A 372 27.31 20.39 22.40
N ASP A 373 28.51 20.26 22.97
CA ASP A 373 29.45 21.35 23.17
C ASP A 373 30.37 21.45 21.96
N CYS A 374 30.03 22.35 21.03
CA CYS A 374 30.77 22.60 19.80
C CYS A 374 31.93 23.61 19.97
N ARG A 375 32.33 23.97 21.20
CA ARG A 375 33.37 25.01 21.43
C ARG A 375 34.76 24.64 20.92
N HIS A 376 35.00 23.38 20.60
CA HIS A 376 36.24 22.88 20.02
C HIS A 376 36.15 22.59 18.52
N TRP A 377 35.05 22.98 17.87
CA TRP A 377 34.90 22.89 16.41
C TRP A 377 35.62 24.09 15.74
N PRO A 378 36.62 23.86 14.87
CA PRO A 378 37.36 24.93 14.19
C PRO A 378 36.55 25.72 13.16
#